data_AF-A0A0F5ZV72-F1
#
_entry.id   AF-A0A0F5ZV72-F1
#
_cell.length_a   1.000
_cell.length_b   1.000
_cell.length_c   1.000
_cell.angle_alpha   90.00
_cell.angle_beta   90.00
_cell.angle_gamma   90.00
#
_symmetry.space_group_name_H-M   'P 1'
#
loop_
_entity.id
_entity.type
_entity.pdbx_description
1 polymer ?
#
loop_
_entity_poly.entity_id
_entity_poly.type
_entity_poly.pdbx_seq_one_letter_code
_entity_poly.pdbx_strand_id
1 'polypeptide(L)'
;MPTVIPFPAEGGSRCEPQNSPMTQMIREELNQLSSNEYMVNCIMERMKPFIATLDCDLSLDMEITEENEAGVMQMIPSIQDLQSRFDGIISEIISERILHEIHLFHLERATQV
;
A
#
# COMPACT_ATOMS: atom_id res chain seq x y z
N MET A 1 -44.24 -21.28 0.36
CA MET A 1 -42.83 -21.27 0.82
C MET A 1 -42.21 -19.98 0.31
N PRO A 2 -41.62 -19.13 1.17
CA PRO A 2 -41.07 -17.87 0.70
C PRO A 2 -39.75 -18.17 -0.03
N THR A 3 -39.67 -17.76 -1.30
CA THR A 3 -38.47 -17.84 -2.12
C THR A 3 -37.46 -16.84 -1.56
N VAL A 4 -36.47 -17.35 -0.81
CA VAL A 4 -35.35 -16.53 -0.34
C VAL A 4 -34.49 -16.21 -1.55
N ILE A 5 -34.50 -14.93 -1.97
CA ILE A 5 -33.55 -14.43 -2.96
C ILE A 5 -32.23 -14.26 -2.21
N PRO A 6 -31.17 -15.02 -2.53
CA PRO A 6 -29.88 -14.82 -1.90
C PRO A 6 -29.40 -13.40 -2.22
N PHE A 7 -29.00 -12.67 -1.18
CA PHE A 7 -28.29 -11.41 -1.32
C PHE A 7 -27.09 -11.66 -2.24
N PRO A 8 -26.77 -10.77 -3.20
CA PRO A 8 -25.58 -10.97 -4.02
C PRO A 8 -24.39 -10.97 -3.07
N ALA A 9 -23.83 -12.16 -2.82
CA ALA A 9 -22.48 -12.25 -2.34
C ALA A 9 -21.66 -11.61 -3.46
N GLU A 10 -21.26 -10.36 -3.25
CA GLU A 10 -20.23 -9.71 -4.06
C GLU A 10 -19.19 -10.76 -4.34
N GLY A 11 -18.98 -11.00 -5.64
CA GLY A 11 -18.22 -12.13 -6.13
C GLY A 11 -16.99 -12.30 -5.28
N GLY A 12 -16.87 -13.48 -4.66
CA GLY A 12 -15.68 -13.89 -3.97
C GLY A 12 -14.55 -14.00 -4.98
N SER A 13 -14.00 -12.85 -5.39
CA SER A 13 -12.63 -12.80 -5.85
C SER A 13 -11.81 -13.01 -4.60
N ARG A 14 -11.42 -14.27 -4.38
CA ARG A 14 -10.18 -14.56 -3.68
C ARG A 14 -9.06 -13.91 -4.49
N CYS A 15 -8.89 -12.59 -4.38
CA CYS A 15 -7.63 -11.96 -4.72
C CYS A 15 -6.63 -12.47 -3.68
N GLU A 16 -6.14 -13.69 -3.88
CA GLU A 16 -4.95 -14.16 -3.18
C GLU A 16 -3.80 -13.29 -3.69
N PRO A 17 -3.22 -12.41 -2.84
CA PRO A 17 -2.28 -11.38 -3.28
C PRO A 17 -0.88 -11.96 -3.47
N GLN A 18 -0.75 -13.21 -3.92
CA GLN A 18 0.54 -13.89 -3.85
C GLN A 18 1.48 -13.51 -5.00
N ASN A 19 0.98 -13.03 -6.15
CA ASN A 19 1.82 -12.75 -7.32
C ASN A 19 1.29 -11.58 -8.17
N SER A 20 0.89 -10.46 -7.57
CA SER A 20 0.57 -9.28 -8.39
C SER A 20 1.85 -8.57 -8.85
N PRO A 21 1.83 -7.88 -10.01
CA PRO A 21 2.96 -7.06 -10.47
C PRO A 21 3.40 -6.03 -9.41
N MET A 22 2.45 -5.47 -8.67
CA MET A 22 2.72 -4.53 -7.57
C MET A 22 3.44 -5.21 -6.40
N THR A 23 3.01 -6.43 -6.03
CA THR A 23 3.70 -7.26 -5.01
C THR A 23 5.16 -7.50 -5.39
N GLN A 24 5.43 -7.75 -6.67
CA GLN A 24 6.78 -8.00 -7.15
C GLN A 24 7.65 -6.74 -7.13
N MET A 25 7.11 -5.61 -7.60
CA MET A 25 7.82 -4.32 -7.60
C MET A 25 8.20 -3.88 -6.18
N ILE A 26 7.26 -3.95 -5.23
CA ILE A 26 7.52 -3.59 -3.82
C ILE A 26 8.58 -4.53 -3.22
N ARG A 27 8.54 -5.82 -3.53
CA ARG A 27 9.53 -6.78 -3.06
C ARG A 27 10.93 -6.49 -3.62
N GLU A 28 11.03 -6.13 -4.90
CA GLU A 28 12.31 -5.78 -5.53
C GLU A 28 12.93 -4.53 -4.89
N GLU A 29 12.14 -3.49 -4.63
CA GLU A 29 12.61 -2.29 -3.92
C GLU A 29 13.04 -2.59 -2.47
N LEU A 30 12.28 -3.41 -1.74
CA LEU A 30 12.64 -3.83 -0.39
C LEU A 30 13.94 -4.65 -0.37
N ASN A 31 14.17 -5.48 -1.37
CA ASN A 31 15.42 -6.24 -1.53
C ASN A 31 16.61 -5.34 -1.90
N GLN A 32 16.38 -4.24 -2.63
CA GLN A 32 17.43 -3.24 -2.90
C GLN A 32 17.80 -2.45 -1.64
N LEU A 33 16.83 -2.15 -0.78
CA LEU A 33 17.03 -1.43 0.48
C LEU A 33 17.63 -2.29 1.59
N SER A 34 17.40 -3.61 1.57
CA SER A 34 17.81 -4.52 2.64
C SER A 34 18.17 -5.90 2.09
N SER A 35 19.36 -6.39 2.44
CA SER A 35 19.79 -7.76 2.15
C SER A 35 19.17 -8.81 3.09
N ASN A 36 18.31 -8.41 4.03
CA ASN A 36 17.70 -9.30 5.01
C ASN A 36 16.32 -9.79 4.54
N GLU A 37 16.30 -10.99 3.94
CA GLU A 37 15.07 -11.62 3.43
C GLU A 37 13.99 -11.80 4.50
N TYR A 38 14.36 -12.08 5.76
CA TYR A 38 13.38 -12.25 6.83
C TYR A 38 12.61 -10.94 7.09
N MET A 39 13.31 -9.81 7.10
CA MET A 39 12.71 -8.50 7.26
C MET A 39 11.81 -8.15 6.07
N VAL A 40 12.27 -8.41 4.84
CA VAL A 40 11.49 -8.21 3.62
C VAL A 40 10.19 -9.03 3.67
N ASN A 41 10.26 -10.30 4.04
CA ASN A 41 9.09 -11.16 4.17
C ASN A 41 8.12 -10.66 5.24
N CYS A 42 8.61 -10.22 6.40
CA CYS A 42 7.75 -9.63 7.44
C CYS A 42 7.04 -8.35 6.98
N ILE A 43 7.73 -7.48 6.22
CA ILE A 43 7.13 -6.26 5.66
C ILE A 43 6.08 -6.63 4.63
N MET A 44 6.39 -7.55 3.70
CA MET A 44 5.45 -8.01 2.69
C MET A 44 4.18 -8.62 3.29
N GLU A 45 4.30 -9.44 4.35
CA GLU A 45 3.15 -9.99 5.06
C GLU A 45 2.25 -8.91 5.67
N ARG A 46 2.84 -7.85 6.23
CA ARG A 46 2.07 -6.72 6.78
C ARG A 46 1.44 -5.85 5.70
N MET A 47 2.07 -5.77 4.53
CA MET A 47 1.57 -4.98 3.40
C MET A 47 0.50 -5.70 2.56
N LYS A 48 0.30 -7.02 2.72
CA LYS A 48 -0.71 -7.79 1.98
C LYS A 48 -2.09 -7.14 1.88
N PRO A 49 -2.71 -6.61 2.97
CA PRO A 49 -4.02 -5.98 2.88
C PRO A 49 -3.99 -4.71 2.02
N PHE A 50 -2.90 -3.93 2.12
CA PHE A 50 -2.72 -2.69 1.37
C PHE A 50 -2.46 -2.96 -0.12
N ILE A 51 -1.63 -3.96 -0.43
CA ILE A 51 -1.36 -4.38 -1.80
C ILE A 51 -2.64 -4.92 -2.45
N ALA A 52 -3.45 -5.69 -1.73
CA ALA A 52 -4.74 -6.16 -2.24
C ALA A 52 -5.71 -5.01 -2.57
N THR A 53 -5.70 -3.92 -1.80
CA THR A 53 -6.47 -2.71 -2.13
C THR A 53 -5.93 -2.03 -3.38
N LEU A 54 -4.60 -1.84 -3.48
CA LEU A 54 -3.97 -1.26 -4.65
C LEU A 54 -4.18 -2.08 -5.92
N ASP A 55 -4.13 -3.40 -5.84
CA ASP A 55 -4.38 -4.29 -6.98
C ASP A 55 -5.84 -4.21 -7.46
N CYS A 56 -6.79 -4.05 -6.54
CA CYS A 56 -8.19 -3.78 -6.90
C CYS A 56 -8.34 -2.41 -7.57
N ASP A 57 -7.65 -1.38 -7.08
CA ASP A 57 -7.67 -0.03 -7.65
C ASP A 57 -6.91 0.06 -8.99
N LEU A 58 -5.86 -0.75 -9.20
CA LEU A 58 -5.07 -0.83 -10.44
C LEU A 58 -5.68 -1.77 -11.48
N SER A 59 -6.48 -2.76 -11.08
CA SER A 59 -7.29 -3.58 -12.00
C SER A 59 -8.38 -2.75 -12.70
N LEU A 60 -8.62 -1.51 -12.23
CA LEU A 60 -9.25 -0.45 -13.00
C LEU A 60 -8.19 0.23 -13.90
N ASP A 61 -7.50 -0.57 -14.72
CA ASP A 61 -6.77 -0.09 -15.89
C ASP A 61 -7.83 0.36 -16.92
N MET A 62 -8.51 1.44 -16.57
CA MET A 62 -9.67 1.95 -17.29
C MET A 62 -9.11 2.79 -18.43
N GLU A 63 -9.07 2.23 -19.64
CA GLU A 63 -8.80 3.01 -20.83
C GLU A 63 -9.78 4.18 -20.87
N ILE A 64 -9.24 5.41 -20.89
CA ILE A 64 -10.05 6.62 -20.96
C ILE A 64 -10.67 6.64 -22.36
N THR A 65 -11.97 6.39 -22.43
CA THR A 65 -12.78 6.52 -23.64
C THR A 65 -13.62 7.79 -23.53
N GLU A 66 -14.08 8.34 -24.64
CA GLU A 66 -14.91 9.57 -24.65
C GLU A 66 -16.18 9.44 -23.76
N GLU A 67 -16.64 8.22 -23.48
CA GLU A 67 -17.81 7.93 -22.66
C GLU A 67 -17.53 7.95 -21.15
N ASN A 68 -16.30 7.70 -20.72
CA ASN A 68 -15.92 7.62 -19.31
C ASN A 68 -14.99 8.76 -18.84
N GLU A 69 -14.45 9.55 -19.76
CA GLU A 69 -13.51 10.65 -19.53
C GLU A 69 -14.02 11.65 -18.49
N ALA A 70 -15.29 12.05 -18.58
CA ALA A 70 -15.88 13.00 -17.64
C ALA A 70 -15.95 12.45 -16.20
N GLY A 71 -16.17 11.14 -16.04
CA GLY A 71 -16.18 10.48 -14.73
C GLY A 71 -14.77 10.34 -14.14
N VAL A 72 -13.78 9.99 -14.98
CA VAL A 72 -12.37 9.91 -14.59
C VAL A 72 -11.84 11.27 -14.16
N MET A 73 -12.11 12.32 -14.96
CA MET A 73 -11.70 13.68 -14.65
C MET A 73 -12.25 14.17 -13.31
N GLN A 74 -13.42 13.69 -12.89
CA GLN A 74 -14.00 13.99 -11.57
C GLN A 74 -13.36 13.21 -10.42
N MET A 75 -12.75 12.04 -10.68
CA MET A 75 -12.04 11.24 -9.67
C MET A 75 -10.60 11.70 -9.44
N ILE A 76 -9.94 12.29 -10.43
CA ILE A 76 -8.53 12.76 -10.34
C ILE A 76 -8.27 13.59 -9.07
N PRO A 77 -9.11 14.60 -8.70
CA PRO A 77 -8.87 15.37 -7.49
C PRO A 77 -8.93 14.53 -6.21
N SER A 78 -9.83 13.54 -6.15
CA SER A 78 -9.96 12.64 -5.00
C SER A 78 -8.75 11.72 -4.86
N ILE A 79 -8.18 11.25 -5.98
CA ILE A 79 -6.95 10.45 -6.01
C ILE A 79 -5.76 11.30 -5.56
N GLN A 80 -5.67 12.55 -6.02
CA GLN A 80 -4.62 13.48 -5.61
C GLN A 80 -4.70 13.83 -4.12
N ASP A 81 -5.90 14.00 -3.57
CA ASP A 81 -6.09 14.19 -2.13
C ASP A 81 -5.64 12.95 -1.34
N LEU A 82 -5.99 11.75 -1.81
CA LEU A 82 -5.53 10.50 -1.21
C LEU A 82 -3.99 10.39 -1.23
N GLN A 83 -3.35 10.73 -2.35
CA GLN A 83 -1.89 10.76 -2.47
C GLN A 83 -1.25 11.73 -1.48
N SER A 84 -1.76 12.97 -1.39
CA SER A 84 -1.24 13.97 -0.46
C SER A 84 -1.35 13.53 1.00
N ARG A 85 -2.45 12.87 1.37
CA ARG A 85 -2.62 12.28 2.71
C ARG A 85 -1.64 11.15 2.97
N PHE A 86 -1.39 10.31 1.98
CA PHE A 86 -0.44 9.21 2.08
C PHE A 86 0.99 9.74 2.27
N ASP A 87 1.38 10.74 1.48
CA ASP A 87 2.67 11.42 1.62
C ASP A 87 2.87 12.04 3.00
N GLY A 88 1.81 12.65 3.55
CA GLY A 88 1.82 13.20 4.92
C GLY A 88 2.08 12.14 5.98
N ILE A 89 1.36 11.02 5.93
CA ILE A 89 1.52 9.91 6.88
C ILE A 89 2.92 9.31 6.78
N ILE A 90 3.41 9.08 5.55
CA ILE A 90 4.78 8.58 5.34
C ILE A 90 5.80 9.55 5.92
N SER A 91 5.64 10.86 5.66
CA SER A 91 6.54 11.88 6.20
C SER A 91 6.59 11.87 7.74
N GLU A 92 5.44 11.74 8.40
CA GLU A 92 5.39 11.65 9.86
C GLU A 92 6.13 10.42 10.38
N ILE A 93 5.85 9.24 9.82
CA ILE A 93 6.47 7.97 10.22
C ILE A 93 7.99 8.00 10.01
N ILE A 94 8.45 8.48 8.85
CA ILE A 94 9.88 8.55 8.54
C ILE A 94 10.56 9.58 9.45
N SER A 95 9.93 10.73 9.69
CA SER A 95 10.49 11.77 10.56
C SER A 95 10.64 11.27 12.00
N GLU A 96 9.61 10.61 12.53
CA GLU A 96 9.66 9.98 13.86
C GLU A 96 10.80 8.96 13.92
N ARG A 97 10.93 8.11 12.89
CA ARG A 97 12.00 7.11 12.86
C ARG A 97 13.39 7.73 12.84
N ILE A 98 13.62 8.77 12.03
CA ILE A 98 14.90 9.48 11.97
C ILE A 98 15.23 10.10 13.35
N LEU A 99 14.25 10.75 13.99
CA LEU A 99 14.44 11.35 15.31
C LEU A 99 14.80 10.29 16.36
N HIS A 100 14.13 9.13 16.31
CA HIS A 100 14.43 8.01 17.20
C HIS A 100 15.86 7.47 17.02
N GLU A 101 16.32 7.29 15.78
CA GLU A 101 17.70 6.84 15.50
C GLU A 101 18.74 7.87 15.97
N ILE A 102 18.50 9.17 15.75
CA ILE A 102 19.37 10.25 16.27
C ILE A 102 19.44 10.21 17.79
N HIS A 103 18.30 10.00 18.46
CA HIS A 103 18.25 9.90 19.91
C HIS A 103 19.07 8.71 20.44
N LEU A 104 18.92 7.53 19.83
CA LEU A 104 19.70 6.34 20.18
C LEU A 104 21.20 6.56 19.98
N PHE A 105 21.60 7.15 18.85
CA PHE A 105 23.02 7.47 18.59
C PHE A 105 23.64 8.36 19.68
N HIS A 106 22.89 9.37 20.16
CA HIS A 106 23.37 10.22 21.25
C HIS A 106 23.46 9.49 22.60
N LEU A 107 22.51 8.60 22.90
CA LEU A 107 22.53 7.74 24.09
C LEU A 107 23.73 6.80 24.09
N GLU A 108 24.01 6.13 22.98
CA GLU A 108 25.15 5.22 22.83
C GLU A 108 26.47 5.97 23.01
N ARG A 109 26.61 7.16 22.42
CA ARG A 109 27.79 8.01 22.63
C ARG A 109 27.96 8.47 24.08
N ALA A 110 26.87 8.75 24.78
CA ALA A 110 26.91 9.21 26.17
C ALA A 110 27.23 8.09 27.17
N THR A 111 26.90 6.85 26.82
CA THR A 111 27.11 5.65 27.66
C THR A 111 28.44 4.94 27.38
N GLN A 112 29.18 5.30 26.32
CA GLN A 112 30.55 4.84 26.04
C GLN A 112 31.65 5.59 26.82
N VAL A 113 31.35 6.16 27.99
CA VAL A 113 32.33 6.81 28.90
C VAL A 113 32.48 6.01 30.19
#